data_AF-L5N164-F1
#
_entry.id   AF-L5N164-F1
#
_cell.length_a   1.000
_cell.length_b   1.000
_cell.length_c   1.000
_cell.angle_alpha   90.00
_cell.angle_beta   90.00
_cell.angle_gamma   90.00
#
_symmetry.space_group_name_H-M   'P 1'
#
loop_
_entity.id
_entity.type
_entity.pdbx_description
1 polymer ?
#
loop_
_entity_poly.entity_id
_entity_poly.type
_entity_poly.pdbx_seq_one_letter_code
_entity_poly.pdbx_strand_id
1 'polypeptide(L)'
;MFFHIKELQYEAKVSKPDPIFAKQLQEVLGGQWGEISVMMQYLFQGMNVRGNKKYRDLLMDIGTEEIAHVELLATLIARLLDDTSLEQQESAYHSDPAIAAIMGGMNPQHAIVSGLGAMPADSVGNRWTADYIISSGNLLADFRANLTAESQADYK
;
A
#
# COMPACT_ATOMS: atom_id res chain seq x y z
N MET A 1 -1.21 21.19 -7.33
CA MET A 1 -2.01 21.46 -6.13
C MET A 1 -2.97 20.30 -5.99
N PHE A 2 -3.04 19.67 -4.83
CA PHE A 2 -3.95 18.56 -4.54
C PHE A 2 -5.09 19.06 -3.66
N PHE A 3 -6.25 18.41 -3.77
CA PHE A 3 -7.38 18.57 -2.88
C PHE A 3 -7.72 17.19 -2.30
N HIS A 4 -8.17 17.16 -1.05
CA HIS A 4 -8.61 15.93 -0.40
C HIS A 4 -10.12 15.97 -0.20
N ILE A 5 -10.77 14.88 -0.57
CA ILE A 5 -12.19 14.61 -0.34
C ILE A 5 -12.22 13.47 0.68
N LYS A 6 -13.05 13.58 1.72
CA LYS A 6 -13.01 12.67 2.88
C LYS A 6 -13.49 11.27 2.54
N GLU A 7 -14.33 11.18 1.53
CA GLU A 7 -14.89 9.96 1.00
C GLU A 7 -13.81 9.17 0.26
N LEU A 8 -13.64 7.91 0.66
CA LEU A 8 -12.78 6.98 -0.08
C LEU A 8 -13.33 6.77 -1.50
N GLN A 9 -12.44 6.56 -2.46
CA GLN A 9 -12.80 6.26 -3.85
C GLN A 9 -13.69 5.00 -3.96
N TYR A 10 -13.49 4.03 -3.06
CA TYR A 10 -14.35 2.85 -2.92
C TYR A 10 -14.47 2.41 -1.45
N GLU A 11 -15.46 1.57 -1.14
CA GLU A 11 -15.71 1.13 0.24
C GLU A 11 -14.61 0.20 0.77
N ALA A 12 -13.90 0.64 1.82
CA ALA A 12 -12.90 -0.15 2.54
C ALA A 12 -13.51 -1.02 3.67
N LYS A 13 -14.47 -1.90 3.37
CA LYS A 13 -15.18 -2.67 4.41
C LYS A 13 -14.42 -3.93 4.83
N VAL A 14 -14.32 -4.13 6.15
CA VAL A 14 -13.82 -5.37 6.77
C VAL A 14 -14.96 -6.07 7.50
N SER A 15 -14.97 -7.41 7.50
CA SER A 15 -16.00 -8.20 8.20
C SER A 15 -15.60 -8.58 9.63
N LYS A 16 -14.30 -8.72 9.88
CA LYS A 16 -13.68 -9.03 11.18
C LYS A 16 -12.20 -8.61 11.15
N PRO A 17 -11.56 -8.41 12.32
CA PRO A 17 -10.12 -8.23 12.39
C PRO A 17 -9.36 -9.43 11.80
N ASP A 18 -8.30 -9.17 11.06
CA ASP A 18 -7.40 -10.19 10.49
C ASP A 18 -5.98 -9.60 10.31
N PRO A 19 -5.13 -9.71 11.34
CA PRO A 19 -3.80 -9.12 11.31
C PRO A 19 -2.82 -9.86 10.38
N ILE A 20 -3.13 -11.11 10.01
CA ILE A 20 -2.33 -11.84 9.01
C ILE A 20 -2.62 -11.27 7.62
N PHE A 21 -3.90 -11.05 7.31
CA PHE A 21 -4.26 -10.41 6.04
C PHE A 21 -3.80 -8.96 5.98
N ALA A 22 -3.86 -8.21 7.09
CA ALA A 22 -3.29 -6.86 7.18
C ALA A 22 -1.79 -6.84 6.85
N LYS A 23 -1.03 -7.85 7.30
CA LYS A 23 0.38 -8.02 6.92
C LYS A 23 0.55 -8.33 5.44
N GLN A 24 -0.31 -9.16 4.84
CA GLN A 24 -0.24 -9.46 3.40
C GLN A 24 -0.55 -8.22 2.55
N LEU A 25 -1.54 -7.41 2.94
CA LEU A 25 -1.89 -6.16 2.25
C LEU A 25 -0.76 -5.12 2.28
N GLN A 26 0.20 -5.21 3.21
CA GLN A 26 1.41 -4.38 3.16
C GLN A 26 2.23 -4.63 1.89
N GLU A 27 2.19 -5.82 1.28
CA GLU A 27 2.85 -6.06 -0.01
C GLU A 27 2.19 -5.23 -1.12
N VAL A 28 0.87 -5.16 -1.10
CA VAL A 28 0.07 -4.42 -2.07
C VAL A 28 0.20 -2.91 -1.85
N LEU A 29 0.46 -2.47 -0.62
CA LEU A 29 0.68 -1.06 -0.31
C LEU A 29 2.12 -0.62 -0.58
N GLY A 30 3.08 -1.23 0.13
CA GLY A 30 4.47 -0.78 0.22
C GLY A 30 5.52 -1.74 -0.37
N GLY A 31 5.09 -2.82 -1.02
CA GLY A 31 5.97 -3.73 -1.76
C GLY A 31 6.51 -3.12 -3.06
N GLN A 32 7.35 -3.88 -3.76
CA GLN A 32 8.00 -3.43 -5.00
C GLN A 32 6.98 -2.97 -6.05
N TRP A 33 5.91 -3.75 -6.22
CA TRP A 33 4.80 -3.47 -7.14
C TRP A 33 3.53 -3.00 -6.41
N GLY A 34 3.70 -2.43 -5.21
CA GLY A 34 2.58 -1.88 -4.44
C GLY A 34 2.18 -0.48 -4.89
N GLU A 35 1.03 -0.01 -4.42
CA GLU A 35 0.43 1.25 -4.87
C GLU A 35 1.30 2.47 -4.57
N ILE A 36 2.13 2.44 -3.51
CA ILE A 36 3.08 3.53 -3.27
C ILE A 36 4.10 3.63 -4.42
N SER A 37 4.57 2.50 -4.95
CA SER A 37 5.50 2.48 -6.10
C SER A 37 4.80 3.01 -7.35
N VAL A 38 3.60 2.52 -7.65
CA VAL A 38 2.82 2.88 -8.83
C VAL A 38 2.46 4.37 -8.80
N MET A 39 1.95 4.86 -7.68
CA MET A 39 1.67 6.28 -7.42
C MET A 39 2.90 7.16 -7.65
N MET A 40 4.03 6.84 -7.00
CA MET A 40 5.25 7.63 -7.12
C MET A 40 5.78 7.61 -8.55
N GLN A 41 5.76 6.45 -9.22
CA GLN A 41 6.21 6.32 -10.60
C GLN A 41 5.43 7.23 -11.54
N TYR A 42 4.09 7.15 -11.52
CA TYR A 42 3.25 7.97 -12.39
C TYR A 42 3.37 9.46 -12.12
N LEU A 43 3.37 9.87 -10.84
CA LEU A 43 3.50 11.29 -10.48
C LEU A 43 4.85 11.85 -10.95
N PHE A 44 5.95 11.14 -10.70
CA PHE A 44 7.28 11.60 -11.13
C PHE A 44 7.44 11.60 -12.65
N GLN A 45 6.88 10.62 -13.36
CA GLN A 45 6.87 10.63 -14.82
C GLN A 45 6.04 11.80 -15.36
N GLY A 46 4.82 12.00 -14.86
CA GLY A 46 3.91 13.08 -15.24
C GLY A 46 4.53 14.47 -15.04
N MET A 47 5.18 14.69 -13.88
CA MET A 47 5.95 15.91 -13.61
C MET A 47 7.16 16.08 -14.53
N ASN A 48 7.75 14.98 -15.00
CA ASN A 48 8.93 14.99 -15.86
C ASN A 48 8.62 15.12 -17.37
N VAL A 49 7.39 14.90 -17.81
CA VAL A 49 7.02 15.04 -19.24
C VAL A 49 7.32 16.45 -19.77
N ARG A 50 7.82 16.53 -21.00
CA ARG A 50 8.05 17.78 -21.76
C ARG A 50 7.23 17.79 -23.04
N GLY A 51 6.46 18.86 -23.27
CA GLY A 51 5.77 19.13 -24.54
C GLY A 51 4.55 18.26 -24.87
N ASN A 52 4.45 17.02 -24.38
CA ASN A 52 3.31 16.13 -24.66
C ASN A 52 2.21 16.24 -23.60
N LYS A 53 1.27 17.16 -23.81
CA LYS A 53 0.17 17.42 -22.86
C LYS A 53 -0.71 16.19 -22.62
N LYS A 54 -1.05 15.43 -23.66
CA LYS A 54 -1.92 14.24 -23.55
C LYS A 54 -1.35 13.21 -22.57
N TYR A 55 -0.08 12.85 -22.73
CA TYR A 55 0.55 11.85 -21.87
C TYR A 55 0.89 12.39 -20.50
N ARG A 56 1.23 13.67 -20.38
CA ARG A 56 1.35 14.32 -19.08
C ARG A 56 0.05 14.23 -18.29
N ASP A 57 -1.09 14.53 -18.93
CA ASP A 57 -2.41 14.50 -18.29
C ASP A 57 -2.73 13.08 -17.81
N LEU A 58 -2.63 12.09 -18.70
CA LEU A 58 -2.86 10.68 -18.38
C LEU A 58 -2.03 10.20 -17.17
N LEU A 59 -0.73 10.52 -17.14
CA LEU A 59 0.15 10.12 -16.03
C LEU A 59 -0.21 10.83 -14.72
N MET A 60 -0.59 12.11 -14.79
CA MET A 60 -1.01 12.86 -13.60
C MET A 60 -2.37 12.41 -13.09
N ASP A 61 -3.29 12.03 -13.98
CA ASP A 61 -4.61 11.50 -13.63
C ASP A 61 -4.47 10.16 -12.92
N ILE A 62 -3.76 9.21 -13.53
CA ILE A 62 -3.53 7.88 -12.91
C ILE A 62 -2.73 8.03 -11.62
N GLY A 63 -1.63 8.79 -11.62
CA GLY A 63 -0.86 9.01 -10.40
C GLY A 63 -1.64 9.67 -9.27
N THR A 64 -2.73 10.39 -9.58
CA THR A 64 -3.66 10.94 -8.58
C THR A 64 -4.68 9.91 -8.11
N GLU A 65 -5.16 9.05 -9.01
CA GLU A 65 -5.99 7.89 -8.65
C GLU A 65 -5.25 6.96 -7.68
N GLU A 66 -3.96 6.69 -7.90
CA GLU A 66 -3.18 5.83 -7.01
C GLU A 66 -3.00 6.39 -5.60
N ILE A 67 -3.13 7.71 -5.40
CA ILE A 67 -3.18 8.29 -4.05
C ILE A 67 -4.41 7.76 -3.29
N ALA A 68 -5.54 7.62 -3.98
CA ALA A 68 -6.76 7.09 -3.40
C ALA A 68 -6.66 5.58 -3.15
N HIS A 69 -5.96 4.81 -4.01
CA HIS A 69 -5.67 3.40 -3.74
C HIS A 69 -4.79 3.22 -2.50
N VAL A 70 -3.76 4.06 -2.34
CA VAL A 70 -2.91 4.09 -1.13
C VAL A 70 -3.76 4.40 0.12
N GLU A 71 -4.65 5.39 0.06
CA GLU A 71 -5.54 5.74 1.18
C GLU A 71 -6.51 4.58 1.52
N LEU A 72 -7.08 3.95 0.50
CA LEU A 72 -8.00 2.82 0.65
C LEU A 72 -7.31 1.62 1.31
N LEU A 73 -6.13 1.23 0.84
CA LEU A 73 -5.36 0.11 1.41
C LEU A 73 -4.89 0.41 2.82
N ALA A 74 -4.38 1.61 3.07
CA ALA A 74 -3.97 2.01 4.42
C ALA A 74 -5.16 1.97 5.40
N THR A 75 -6.34 2.39 4.95
CA THR A 75 -7.58 2.30 5.72
C THR A 75 -8.01 0.86 5.97
N LEU A 76 -7.93 -0.02 4.95
CA LEU A 76 -8.22 -1.45 5.12
C LEU A 76 -7.28 -2.11 6.13
N ILE A 77 -5.97 -1.85 6.03
CA ILE A 77 -4.97 -2.37 6.96
C ILE A 77 -5.29 -1.92 8.39
N ALA A 78 -5.55 -0.63 8.60
CA ALA A 78 -5.92 -0.12 9.93
C ALA A 78 -7.19 -0.81 10.46
N ARG A 79 -8.25 -0.92 9.64
CA ARG A 79 -9.50 -1.58 10.03
C ARG A 79 -9.35 -3.07 10.32
N LEU A 80 -8.44 -3.77 9.64
CA LEU A 80 -8.12 -5.18 9.92
C LEU A 80 -7.34 -5.36 11.23
N LEU A 81 -6.68 -4.28 11.70
CA LEU A 81 -5.92 -4.24 12.95
C LEU A 81 -6.73 -3.64 14.12
N ASP A 82 -7.91 -3.06 13.87
CA ASP A 82 -8.83 -2.63 14.92
C ASP A 82 -9.18 -3.81 15.85
N ASP A 83 -9.39 -3.50 17.14
CA ASP A 83 -9.70 -4.48 18.20
C ASP A 83 -8.65 -5.60 18.40
N THR A 84 -7.43 -5.42 17.89
CA THR A 84 -6.30 -6.34 18.12
C THR A 84 -5.43 -5.94 19.31
N SER A 85 -5.97 -5.28 20.34
CA SER A 85 -5.17 -4.66 21.42
C SER A 85 -4.12 -5.59 22.04
N LEU A 86 -2.94 -5.05 22.37
CA LEU A 86 -1.81 -5.80 22.95
C LEU A 86 -2.19 -6.58 24.22
N GLU A 87 -3.10 -6.05 25.04
CA GLU A 87 -3.55 -6.67 26.28
C GLU A 87 -4.48 -7.87 26.00
N GLN A 88 -5.32 -7.77 24.97
CA GLN A 88 -6.11 -8.90 24.46
C GLN A 88 -5.23 -9.94 23.77
N GLN A 89 -4.15 -9.51 23.10
CA GLN A 89 -3.17 -10.40 22.48
C GLN A 89 -2.32 -11.15 23.51
N GLU A 90 -1.80 -10.48 24.53
CA GLU A 90 -1.01 -11.13 25.60
C GLU A 90 -1.87 -12.10 26.42
N SER A 91 -3.09 -11.69 26.80
CA SER A 91 -4.01 -12.59 27.50
C SER A 91 -4.43 -13.79 26.64
N ALA A 92 -4.61 -13.60 25.33
CA ALA A 92 -4.92 -14.68 24.40
C ALA A 92 -3.70 -15.58 24.08
N TYR A 93 -2.49 -15.01 24.00
CA TYR A 93 -1.22 -15.74 23.88
C TYR A 93 -0.98 -16.68 25.05
N HIS A 94 -1.28 -16.21 26.26
CA HIS A 94 -1.14 -17.00 27.48
C HIS A 94 -2.29 -18.00 27.71
N SER A 95 -3.39 -17.91 26.95
CA SER A 95 -4.58 -18.76 27.15
C SER A 95 -4.84 -19.77 26.03
N ASP A 96 -4.33 -19.58 24.79
CA ASP A 96 -4.55 -20.51 23.68
C ASP A 96 -3.29 -20.69 22.78
N PRO A 97 -2.72 -21.90 22.68
CA PRO A 97 -1.62 -22.22 21.76
C PRO A 97 -1.89 -21.90 20.28
N ALA A 98 -3.15 -21.92 19.84
CA ALA A 98 -3.53 -21.54 18.48
C ALA A 98 -3.41 -20.02 18.26
N ILE A 99 -3.65 -19.21 19.30
CA ILE A 99 -3.49 -17.75 19.23
C ILE A 99 -2.00 -17.36 19.27
N ALA A 100 -1.17 -18.10 20.01
CA ALA A 100 0.28 -17.94 19.92
C ALA A 100 0.82 -18.21 18.50
N ALA A 101 0.26 -19.19 17.78
CA ALA A 101 0.59 -19.46 16.38
C ALA A 101 0.13 -18.34 15.43
N ILE A 102 -1.03 -17.72 15.69
CA ILE A 102 -1.55 -16.56 14.94
C ILE A 102 -0.67 -15.32 15.17
N MET A 103 -0.26 -15.05 16.42
CA MET A 103 0.71 -13.99 16.72
C MET A 103 2.07 -14.23 16.06
N GLY A 104 2.47 -15.50 15.86
CA GLY A 104 3.64 -15.85 15.05
C GLY A 104 3.53 -15.44 13.58
N GLY A 105 2.32 -15.27 13.06
CA GLY A 105 2.06 -14.82 11.69
C GLY A 105 1.93 -13.31 11.52
N MET A 106 1.62 -12.58 12.60
CA MET A 106 1.47 -11.12 12.60
C MET A 106 2.78 -10.40 12.29
N ASN A 107 2.68 -9.12 11.89
CA ASN A 107 3.85 -8.24 11.82
C ASN A 107 3.99 -7.50 13.17
N PRO A 108 5.03 -7.78 13.99
CA PRO A 108 5.21 -7.10 15.27
C PRO A 108 5.33 -5.57 15.13
N GLN A 109 5.78 -5.09 13.97
CA GLN A 109 5.87 -3.66 13.72
C GLN A 109 4.49 -2.99 13.65
N HIS A 110 3.42 -3.70 13.29
CA HIS A 110 2.07 -3.15 13.35
C HIS A 110 1.69 -2.73 14.78
N ALA A 111 1.99 -3.57 15.77
CA ALA A 111 1.71 -3.25 17.17
C ALA A 111 2.71 -2.25 17.78
N ILE A 112 4.00 -2.44 17.51
CA ILE A 112 5.08 -1.72 18.23
C ILE A 112 5.43 -0.38 17.57
N VAL A 113 5.42 -0.32 16.24
CA VAL A 113 5.99 0.81 15.48
C VAL A 113 4.90 1.71 14.92
N SER A 114 3.86 1.15 14.30
CA SER A 114 2.84 1.93 13.59
C SER A 114 1.55 2.14 14.36
N GLY A 115 1.45 1.68 15.61
CA GLY A 115 0.26 1.88 16.45
C GLY A 115 -1.01 1.32 15.82
N LEU A 116 -0.94 0.09 15.31
CA LEU A 116 -1.99 -0.61 14.56
C LEU A 116 -2.36 0.02 13.21
N GLY A 117 -1.43 0.79 12.62
CA GLY A 117 -1.59 1.40 11.30
C GLY A 117 -0.76 0.73 10.20
N ALA A 118 -1.06 1.09 8.95
CA ALA A 118 -0.23 0.77 7.79
C ALA A 118 1.13 1.48 7.84
N MET A 119 2.09 1.01 7.04
CA MET A 119 3.41 1.62 6.91
C MET A 119 3.85 1.63 5.44
N PRO A 120 4.74 2.54 5.02
CA PRO A 120 5.43 2.43 3.73
C PRO A 120 6.49 1.32 3.81
N ALA A 121 6.03 0.08 3.92
CA ALA A 121 6.85 -1.12 4.03
C ALA A 121 6.10 -2.32 3.43
N ASP A 122 6.85 -3.30 2.95
CA ASP A 122 6.31 -4.53 2.37
C ASP A 122 5.79 -5.52 3.45
N SER A 123 5.28 -6.68 3.02
CA SER A 123 4.70 -7.69 3.93
C SER A 123 5.71 -8.36 4.86
N VAL A 124 7.01 -8.21 4.60
CA VAL A 124 8.11 -8.76 5.42
C VAL A 124 8.85 -7.68 6.21
N GLY A 125 8.48 -6.41 6.06
CA GLY A 125 8.95 -5.28 6.85
C GLY A 125 10.13 -4.52 6.24
N ASN A 126 10.50 -4.76 4.98
CA ASN A 126 11.44 -3.88 4.29
C ASN A 126 10.77 -2.54 4.01
N ARG A 127 11.50 -1.44 4.22
CA ARG A 127 10.98 -0.10 3.92
C ARG A 127 10.87 0.08 2.42
N TRP A 128 9.76 0.68 1.99
CA TRP A 128 9.60 1.09 0.60
C TRP A 128 10.78 2.01 0.21
N THR A 129 11.32 1.81 -0.99
CA THR A 129 12.45 2.57 -1.51
C THR A 129 12.12 3.18 -2.86
N ALA A 130 12.68 4.36 -3.14
CA ALA A 130 12.58 5.00 -4.44
C ALA A 130 13.28 4.20 -5.55
N ASP A 131 14.10 3.19 -5.21
CA ASP A 131 14.73 2.30 -6.19
C ASP A 131 13.71 1.47 -6.99
N TYR A 132 12.46 1.37 -6.51
CA TYR A 132 11.40 0.63 -7.19
C TYR A 132 10.81 1.36 -8.40
N ILE A 133 10.99 2.69 -8.50
CA ILE A 133 10.32 3.49 -9.54
C ILE A 133 11.23 3.76 -10.74
N ILE A 134 10.62 3.84 -11.92
CA ILE A 134 11.29 4.24 -13.17
C ILE A 134 10.66 5.54 -13.66
N SER A 135 11.44 6.62 -13.73
CA SER A 135 11.05 7.87 -14.39
C SER A 135 12.22 8.38 -15.23
N SER A 136 12.37 7.81 -16.43
CA SER A 136 13.54 8.04 -17.27
C SER A 136 13.44 9.31 -18.11
N GLY A 137 12.22 9.82 -18.33
CA GLY A 137 11.94 10.90 -19.27
C GLY A 137 11.80 10.42 -20.72
N ASN A 138 12.02 9.14 -20.99
CA ASN A 138 11.67 8.50 -22.26
C ASN A 138 10.28 7.87 -22.13
N LEU A 139 9.27 8.55 -22.67
CA LEU A 139 7.86 8.13 -22.58
C LEU A 139 7.61 6.69 -23.02
N LEU A 140 8.28 6.18 -24.06
CA LEU A 140 8.05 4.81 -24.51
C LEU A 140 8.59 3.79 -23.50
N ALA A 141 9.76 4.06 -22.93
CA ALA A 141 10.33 3.20 -21.88
C ALA A 141 9.47 3.27 -20.61
N ASP A 142 9.10 4.48 -20.20
CA ASP A 142 8.29 4.74 -19.02
C ASP A 142 6.90 4.07 -19.14
N PHE A 143 6.21 4.17 -20.28
CA PHE A 143 4.94 3.46 -20.48
C PHE A 143 5.07 1.93 -20.47
N ARG A 144 6.19 1.37 -20.92
CA ARG A 144 6.43 -0.08 -20.78
C ARG A 144 6.68 -0.48 -19.33
N ALA A 145 7.38 0.36 -18.56
CA ALA A 145 7.53 0.17 -17.13
C ALA A 145 6.18 0.26 -16.40
N ASN A 146 5.32 1.20 -16.79
CA ASN A 146 3.96 1.34 -16.25
C ASN A 146 3.11 0.10 -16.52
N LEU A 147 3.05 -0.36 -17.77
CA LEU A 147 2.36 -1.61 -18.12
C LEU A 147 2.87 -2.79 -17.29
N THR A 148 4.18 -2.87 -17.07
CA THR A 148 4.78 -3.92 -16.24
C THR A 148 4.32 -3.79 -14.80
N ALA A 149 4.32 -2.58 -14.24
CA ALA A 149 3.90 -2.32 -12.87
C ALA A 149 2.45 -2.74 -12.64
N GLU A 150 1.52 -2.30 -13.50
CA GLU A 150 0.11 -2.70 -13.43
C GLU A 150 -0.05 -4.22 -13.56
N SER A 151 0.65 -4.83 -14.52
CA SER A 151 0.53 -6.28 -14.75
C SER A 151 1.00 -7.10 -13.55
N GLN A 152 2.00 -6.62 -12.80
CA GLN A 152 2.48 -7.28 -11.58
C GLN A 152 1.56 -6.99 -10.39
N ALA A 153 0.98 -5.79 -10.32
CA ALA A 153 0.03 -5.40 -9.29
C ALA A 153 -1.32 -6.15 -9.42
N ASP A 154 -1.74 -6.47 -10.65
CA ASP A 154 -3.00 -7.16 -10.99
C ASP A 154 -2.94 -8.69 -10.87
N TYR A 155 -1.74 -9.30 -10.87
CA TYR A 155 -1.59 -10.75 -10.64
C TYR A 155 -1.73 -11.05 -9.13
N LYS A 156 -2.94 -10.85 -8.60
CA LYS A 156 -3.32 -11.14 -7.20
C LYS A 156 -4.58 -12.01 -7.15
#